data_AF-A0AAP2QBS8-F1
#
_entry.id   AF-A0AAP2QBS8-F1
#
_cell.length_a   1.000
_cell.length_b   1.000
_cell.length_c   1.000
_cell.angle_alpha   90.00
_cell.angle_beta   90.00
_cell.angle_gamma   90.00
#
_symmetry.space_group_name_H-M   'P 1'
#
loop_
_entity.id
_entity.type
_entity.pdbx_description
1 polymer ?
#
loop_
_entity_poly.entity_id
_entity_poly.type
_entity_poly.pdbx_seq_one_letter_code
_entity_poly.pdbx_strand_id
1 'polypeptide(L)' 'LSTLVTLQQKQLLLPDSAIKKTKNEQYVYRYVNGKVKKTAIQIVTVSGHNIVQKGLKANDKIIENPDDE' A
#
# COMPACT_ATOMS: atom_id res chain seq x y z
N LEU A 1 -35.22 11.87 -7.43
CA LEU A 1 -33.94 12.20 -8.09
C LEU A 1 -32.82 11.68 -7.18
N SER A 2 -32.11 10.63 -7.60
CA SER A 2 -31.03 10.03 -6.82
C SER A 2 -29.71 10.62 -7.31
N THR A 3 -29.07 11.45 -6.51
CA THR A 3 -27.78 12.07 -6.86
C THR A 3 -26.66 11.05 -6.69
N LEU A 4 -26.01 10.68 -7.79
CA LEU A 4 -24.78 9.90 -7.77
C LEU A 4 -23.62 10.84 -7.41
N VAL A 5 -23.13 10.74 -6.18
CA VAL A 5 -21.95 11.47 -5.71
C VAL A 5 -20.72 10.60 -5.95
N THR A 6 -19.95 10.92 -6.98
CA THR A 6 -18.63 10.30 -7.22
C THR A 6 -17.58 11.02 -6.39
N LEU A 7 -17.28 10.49 -5.20
CA LEU A 7 -16.20 11.01 -4.36
C LEU A 7 -14.86 10.52 -4.93
N GLN A 8 -14.02 11.45 -5.39
CA GLN A 8 -12.64 11.11 -5.76
C GLN A 8 -11.86 10.69 -4.51
N GLN A 9 -11.73 9.39 -4.28
CA GLN A 9 -10.84 8.87 -3.25
C GLN A 9 -9.40 9.06 -3.69
N LYS A 10 -8.59 9.70 -2.84
CA LYS A 10 -7.13 9.72 -3.01
C LYS A 10 -6.63 8.29 -2.92
N GLN A 11 -6.13 7.79 -4.04
CA GLN A 11 -5.55 6.46 -4.14
C GLN A 11 -4.13 6.49 -3.56
N LEU A 12 -3.80 5.51 -2.71
CA LEU A 12 -2.42 5.27 -2.32
C LEU A 12 -1.76 4.41 -3.37
N LEU A 13 -0.86 5.01 -4.13
CA LEU A 13 -0.04 4.32 -5.12
C LEU A 13 1.21 3.78 -4.42
N LEU A 14 1.58 2.54 -4.72
CA LEU A 14 2.81 1.93 -4.24
C LEU A 14 3.72 1.51 -5.41
N PRO A 15 5.03 1.75 -5.30
CA PRO A 15 6.00 1.16 -6.22
C PRO A 15 6.09 -0.35 -6.00
N ASP A 16 6.34 -1.10 -7.07
CA ASP A 16 6.49 -2.57 -7.00
C ASP A 16 7.63 -3.00 -6.06
N SER A 17 8.73 -2.25 -6.04
CA SER A 17 9.91 -2.55 -5.21
C SER A 17 9.61 -2.61 -3.71
N ALA A 18 8.61 -1.85 -3.25
CA ALA A 18 8.23 -1.81 -1.84
C ALA A 18 7.44 -3.04 -1.40
N ILE A 19 6.81 -3.72 -2.35
CA ILE A 19 5.82 -4.77 -2.10
C ILE A 19 6.54 -6.11 -2.05
N LYS A 20 6.67 -6.67 -0.85
CA LYS A 20 7.17 -8.03 -0.67
C LYS A 20 6.01 -9.00 -0.66
N LYS A 21 6.21 -10.16 -1.29
CA LYS A 21 5.22 -11.22 -1.39
C LYS A 21 5.77 -12.46 -0.70
N THR A 22 5.01 -12.99 0.25
CA THR A 22 5.18 -14.37 0.70
C THR A 22 4.22 -15.28 -0.06
N LYS A 23 4.29 -16.60 0.17
CA LYS A 23 3.39 -17.58 -0.47
C LYS A 23 1.90 -17.25 -0.31
N ASN A 24 1.50 -16.60 0.78
CA ASN A 24 0.07 -16.39 1.11
C ASN A 24 -0.32 -14.91 1.27
N GLU A 25 0.63 -13.98 1.45
CA GLU A 25 0.32 -12.57 1.73
C GLU A 25 1.29 -11.60 1.08
N GLN A 26 0.79 -10.42 0.75
CA GLN A 26 1.57 -9.26 0.32
C GLN A 26 1.72 -8.29 1.49
N TYR A 27 2.90 -7.72 1.64
CA TYR A 27 3.20 -6.84 2.76
C TYR A 27 4.22 -5.77 2.37
N VAL A 28 4.24 -4.70 3.15
CA VAL A 28 5.28 -3.67 3.10
C VAL A 28 5.88 -3.48 4.48
N TYR A 29 7.03 -2.83 4.52
CA TYR A 29 7.63 -2.36 5.76
C TYR A 29 7.25 -0.91 5.99
N ARG A 30 6.52 -0.64 7.08
CA ARG A 30 6.14 0.72 7.50
C ARG A 30 7.09 1.23 8.56
N TYR A 31 7.53 2.47 8.42
CA TYR A 31 8.29 3.17 9.44
C TYR A 31 7.35 3.86 10.43
N VAL A 32 7.46 3.48 11.70
CA VAL A 32 6.64 4.01 12.79
C VAL A 32 7.55 4.33 13.97
N ASN A 33 7.71 5.62 14.29
CA ASN A 33 8.44 6.11 15.47
C ASN A 33 9.84 5.49 15.64
N GLY A 34 10.67 5.52 14.60
CA GLY A 34 12.04 4.97 14.68
C GLY A 34 12.14 3.47 14.46
N LYS A 35 11.02 2.77 14.26
CA LYS A 35 11.00 1.31 14.09
C LYS A 35 10.32 0.91 12.80
N VAL A 36 10.85 -0.15 12.20
CA VAL A 36 10.28 -0.78 11.00
C VAL A 36 9.27 -1.84 11.45
N LYS A 37 8.07 -1.83 10.85
CA LYS A 37 7.01 -2.82 11.11
C LYS A 37 6.51 -3.44 9.82
N LYS A 38 6.50 -4.77 9.76
CA LYS A 38 5.83 -5.52 8.69
C LYS A 38 4.33 -5.28 8.75
N THR A 39 3.74 -4.85 7.65
CA THR A 39 2.31 -4.52 7.54
C THR A 39 1.74 -5.24 6.32
N ALA A 40 0.79 -6.14 6.54
CA ALA A 40 0.05 -6.79 5.46
C ALA A 40 -0.80 -5.76 4.71
N ILE A 41 -0.79 -5.85 3.39
CA ILE A 41 -1.54 -4.95 2.51
C ILE A 41 -2.40 -5.71 1.52
N GLN A 42 -3.48 -5.08 1.10
CA GLN A 42 -4.27 -5.52 -0.05
C GLN A 42 -4.13 -4.45 -1.12
N ILE A 43 -3.70 -4.87 -2.30
CA ILE A 43 -3.57 -3.99 -3.46
C ILE A 43 -4.46 -4.49 -4.60
N VAL A 44 -4.84 -3.58 -5.47
CA VAL A 44 -5.36 -3.88 -6.80
C VAL A 44 -4.45 -3.22 -7.83
N THR A 45 -4.15 -3.92 -8.92
CA THR A 45 -3.42 -3.32 -10.04
C THR A 45 -4.42 -2.75 -11.02
N VAL A 46 -4.38 -1.44 -11.25
CA VAL A 46 -5.24 -0.74 -12.22
C VAL A 46 -4.35 0.08 -13.13
N SER A 47 -4.46 -0.13 -14.45
CA SER A 47 -3.67 0.58 -15.45
C SER A 47 -2.16 0.53 -15.23
N GLY A 48 -1.64 -0.60 -14.72
CA GLY A 48 -0.21 -0.77 -14.42
C GLY A 48 0.26 -0.17 -13.10
N HIS A 49 -0.64 0.37 -12.28
CA HIS A 49 -0.32 0.93 -10.98
C HIS A 49 -0.89 0.08 -9.86
N ASN A 50 -0.08 -0.18 -8.82
CA ASN A 50 -0.55 -0.85 -7.61
C ASN A 50 -1.20 0.16 -6.66
N ILE A 51 -2.51 -0.01 -6.44
CA ILE A 51 -3.31 0.84 -5.57
C ILE A 51 -3.64 0.08 -4.29
N VAL A 52 -3.35 0.70 -3.15
CA VAL A 52 -3.69 0.13 -1.84
C VAL A 52 -5.18 0.23 -1.59
N GLN A 53 -5.80 -0.91 -1.33
CA GLN A 53 -7.18 -1.03 -0.86
C GLN A 53 -7.24 -1.10 0.67
N LYS A 54 -6.26 -1.75 1.32
CA LYS A 54 -6.22 -1.93 2.77
C LYS A 54 -4.79 -2.07 3.29
N GLY A 55 -4.59 -1.68 4.55
CA GLY A 55 -3.35 -1.92 5.30
C GLY A 55 -2.49 -0.68 5.52
N LEU A 56 -2.65 0.35 4.69
CA LEU A 56 -1.95 1.63 4.83
C LEU A 56 -2.92 2.80 4.85
N LYS A 57 -2.46 3.91 5.43
CA LYS A 57 -3.16 5.19 5.47
C LYS A 57 -2.37 6.24 4.72
N ALA A 58 -3.05 7.30 4.28
CA ALA A 58 -2.37 8.46 3.73
C ALA A 58 -1.32 8.99 4.72
N ASN A 59 -0.15 9.35 4.19
CA ASN A 59 1.05 9.78 4.92
C ASN A 59 1.79 8.69 5.73
N ASP A 60 1.39 7.42 5.64
CA ASP A 60 2.23 6.32 6.14
C ASP A 60 3.56 6.32 5.38
N LYS A 61 4.66 6.33 6.11
CA LYS A 61 6.01 6.20 5.54
C LYS A 61 6.35 4.73 5.37
N ILE A 62 6.66 4.31 4.16
CA ILE A 62 7.08 2.94 3.85
C ILE A 62 8.55 2.90 3.45
N ILE A 63 9.15 1.72 3.57
CA ILE A 63 10.47 1.43 3.01
C ILE A 63 10.26 1.00 1.56
N GLU A 64 10.79 1.79 0.61
CA GLU A 64 10.57 1.58 -0.82
C GLU A 64 11.38 0.43 -1.42
N ASN A 65 12.57 0.18 -0.88
CA ASN A 65 13.44 -0.90 -1.31
C ASN A 65 14.02 -1.58 -0.05
N PRO A 66 13.25 -2.45 0.61
CA PRO A 66 13.73 -3.17 1.77
C PRO A 66 14.69 -4.28 1.32
N ASP A 67 15.86 -4.33 1.96
CA ASP A 67 16.82 -5.42 1.78
C ASP A 67 16.19 -6.77 2.16
N ASP A 68 16.63 -7.83 1.48
CA ASP A 68 16.06 -9.18 1.62
C ASP A 68 16.62 -9.99 2.81
N GLU A 69 17.67 -9.49 3.47
CA GLU A 69 18.52 -10.14 4.51
C GLU A 69 18.45 -11.68 4.60
#